data_AF-A0AAQ3Q8W5-F1
#
_entry.id   AF-A0AAQ3Q8W5-F1
#
_cell.length_a   1.000
_cell.length_b   1.000
_cell.length_c   1.000
_cell.angle_alpha   90.00
_cell.angle_beta   90.00
_cell.angle_gamma   90.00
#
_symmetry.space_group_name_H-M   'P 1'
#
loop_
_entity.id
_entity.type
_entity.pdbx_description
1 polymer ?
#
loop_
_entity_poly.entity_id
_entity_poly.type
_entity_poly.pdbx_seq_one_letter_code
_entity_poly.pdbx_strand_id
1 'polypeptide(L)'
;MGGAAFTNIKNEADVERVRVDSQNEEAHQVCFSKRHNGLFKKAIELSSLCGVEIVVIFSPADKVFSFGHPSVEWVVDRFLAGNRHRQPSPTESHREAAVRELNW
;
A
#
# COMPACT_ATOMS: atom_id res chain seq x y z
N MET A 1 9.35 27.69 15.66
CA MET A 1 9.27 26.31 15.12
C MET A 1 7.83 26.10 14.69
N GLY A 2 7.47 26.54 13.47
CA GLY A 2 6.09 26.51 12.98
C GLY A 2 5.86 25.28 12.11
N GLY A 3 5.09 24.33 12.61
CA GLY A 3 4.61 23.20 11.82
C GLY A 3 3.53 23.68 10.86
N ALA A 4 3.80 23.65 9.56
CA ALA A 4 2.79 23.88 8.55
C ALA A 4 1.86 22.65 8.49
N ALA A 5 0.60 22.84 8.86
CA ALA A 5 -0.45 21.86 8.67
C ALA A 5 -0.66 21.65 7.16
N PHE A 6 -0.39 20.44 6.67
CA PHE A 6 -0.75 20.04 5.32
C PHE A 6 -2.26 19.83 5.25
N THR A 7 -2.98 20.86 4.81
CA THR A 7 -4.40 20.75 4.48
C THR A 7 -4.56 19.90 3.21
N ASN A 8 -5.21 18.75 3.36
CA ASN A 8 -5.48 17.83 2.25
C ASN A 8 -6.70 18.31 1.46
N ILE A 9 -6.47 19.14 0.44
CA ILE A 9 -7.51 19.58 -0.50
C ILE A 9 -7.81 18.42 -1.44
N LYS A 10 -8.97 17.77 -1.28
CA LYS A 10 -9.49 16.78 -2.24
C LYS A 10 -10.19 17.53 -3.38
N ASN A 11 -9.52 17.66 -4.53
CA ASN A 11 -10.17 18.02 -5.79
C ASN A 11 -10.52 16.71 -6.51
N GLU A 12 -11.82 16.42 -6.60
CA GLU A 12 -12.36 15.31 -7.36
C GLU A 12 -12.94 15.88 -8.66
N ALA A 13 -12.09 15.91 -9.69
CA ALA A 13 -12.51 16.16 -11.08
C ALA A 13 -12.58 14.80 -11.80
N ASP A 14 -13.43 14.66 -12.81
CA ASP A 14 -13.49 13.43 -13.62
C ASP A 14 -12.10 13.14 -14.23
N VAL A 15 -11.46 12.05 -13.77
CA VAL A 15 -10.07 11.72 -14.11
C VAL A 15 -10.05 10.75 -15.29
N GLU A 16 -9.74 11.26 -16.48
CA GLU A 16 -9.34 10.42 -17.60
C GLU A 16 -7.93 9.82 -17.36
N ARG A 17 -7.69 8.58 -17.82
CA ARG A 17 -6.37 7.96 -17.74
C ARG A 17 -5.42 8.56 -18.79
N VAL A 18 -4.80 9.67 -18.42
CA VAL A 18 -3.78 10.35 -19.23
C VAL A 18 -2.38 10.01 -18.71
N ARG A 19 -1.43 9.76 -19.62
CA ARG A 19 0.00 9.69 -19.28
C ARG A 19 0.48 11.11 -18.96
N VAL A 20 1.10 11.28 -17.79
CA VAL A 20 1.71 12.58 -17.45
C VAL A 20 2.94 12.79 -18.32
N ASP A 21 3.10 13.99 -18.85
CA ASP A 21 4.29 14.39 -19.60
C ASP A 21 5.53 14.32 -18.71
N SER A 22 6.51 13.51 -19.11
CA SER A 22 7.77 13.32 -18.39
C SER A 22 8.68 14.55 -18.42
N GLN A 23 8.43 15.53 -19.30
CA GLN A 23 9.19 16.79 -19.33
C GLN A 23 8.72 17.78 -18.26
N ASN A 24 7.50 17.62 -17.74
CA ASN A 24 6.97 18.43 -16.67
C ASN A 24 7.18 17.73 -15.31
N GLU A 25 8.39 17.88 -14.78
CA GLU A 25 8.83 17.23 -13.54
C GLU A 25 7.90 17.56 -12.35
N GLU A 26 7.45 18.81 -12.21
CA GLU A 26 6.55 19.20 -11.11
C GLU A 26 5.20 18.49 -11.20
N ALA A 27 4.57 18.49 -12.39
CA ALA A 27 3.30 17.80 -12.58
C ALA A 27 3.43 16.29 -12.35
N HIS A 28 4.55 15.71 -12.79
CA HIS A 28 4.85 14.30 -12.59
C HIS A 28 5.03 13.96 -11.11
N GLN A 29 5.83 14.73 -10.38
CA GLN A 29 6.07 14.52 -8.94
C GLN A 29 4.79 14.72 -8.11
N VAL A 30 3.97 15.73 -8.42
CA VAL A 30 2.69 15.96 -7.76
C VAL A 30 1.72 14.82 -8.03
N CYS A 31 1.62 14.37 -9.29
CA CYS A 31 0.74 13.28 -9.69
C CYS A 31 1.17 11.96 -9.02
N PHE A 32 2.46 11.63 -9.04
CA PHE A 32 3.01 10.46 -8.36
C PHE A 32 2.74 10.52 -6.85
N SER A 33 3.04 11.65 -6.21
CA SER A 33 2.83 11.84 -4.77
C SER A 33 1.37 11.63 -4.38
N LYS A 34 0.42 12.19 -5.14
CA LYS A 34 -1.01 12.00 -4.87
C LYS A 34 -1.47 10.56 -5.12
N ARG A 35 -1.07 9.97 -6.26
CA ARG A 35 -1.53 8.63 -6.67
C ARG A 35 -0.95 7.52 -5.80
N HIS A 36 0.35 7.54 -5.52
CA HIS A 36 0.97 6.49 -4.72
C HIS A 36 0.46 6.52 -3.26
N ASN A 37 0.26 7.72 -2.68
CA ASN A 37 -0.36 7.87 -1.37
C ASN A 37 -1.81 7.39 -1.33
N GLY A 38 -2.59 7.71 -2.37
CA GLY A 38 -3.97 7.21 -2.49
C GLY A 38 -4.02 5.69 -2.59
N LEU A 39 -3.10 5.10 -3.37
CA LEU A 39 -2.96 3.65 -3.50
C LEU A 39 -2.59 3.00 -2.16
N PHE A 40 -1.65 3.56 -1.39
CA PHE A 40 -1.27 3.02 -0.08
C PHE A 40 -2.42 3.07 0.93
N LYS A 41 -3.20 4.15 0.96
CA LYS A 41 -4.40 4.22 1.81
C LYS A 41 -5.37 3.09 1.47
N LYS A 42 -5.61 2.84 0.18
CA LYS A 42 -6.45 1.73 -0.26
C LYS A 42 -5.85 0.36 0.03
N ALA A 43 -4.54 0.20 -0.09
CA ALA A 43 -3.86 -1.04 0.28
C ALA A 43 -4.01 -1.36 1.77
N ILE A 44 -3.95 -0.36 2.65
CA ILE A 44 -4.18 -0.51 4.10
C ILE A 44 -5.64 -0.90 4.41
N GLU A 45 -6.60 -0.24 3.75
CA GLU A 45 -8.02 -0.59 3.88
C GLU A 45 -8.26 -2.04 3.43
N LEU A 46 -7.72 -2.42 2.29
CA LEU A 46 -7.89 -3.75 1.69
C LEU A 46 -7.06 -4.84 2.38
N SER A 47 -5.91 -4.53 2.97
CA SER A 47 -5.13 -5.53 3.74
C SER A 47 -5.95 -6.03 4.92
N SER A 48 -6.71 -5.12 5.54
CA SER A 48 -7.60 -5.43 6.67
C SER A 48 -8.91 -6.09 6.25
N LEU A 49 -9.30 -6.08 4.98
CA LEU A 49 -10.56 -6.67 4.50
C LEU A 49 -10.34 -7.96 3.72
N CYS A 50 -9.41 -7.92 2.78
CA CYS A 50 -9.20 -8.91 1.74
C CYS A 50 -7.82 -9.58 1.81
N GLY A 51 -6.98 -9.25 2.80
CA GLY A 51 -5.66 -9.87 2.95
C GLY A 51 -4.66 -9.46 1.87
N VAL A 52 -4.70 -8.22 1.39
CA VAL A 52 -3.60 -7.66 0.58
C VAL A 52 -2.33 -7.66 1.42
N GLU A 53 -1.32 -8.42 0.98
CA GLU A 53 -0.07 -8.57 1.73
C GLU A 53 1.03 -7.60 1.27
N ILE A 54 1.07 -7.21 -0.01
CA ILE A 54 2.15 -6.36 -0.54
C ILE A 54 1.73 -5.48 -1.73
N VAL A 55 2.29 -4.28 -1.80
CA VAL A 55 2.27 -3.38 -2.96
C VAL A 55 3.66 -2.79 -3.16
N VAL A 56 4.17 -2.81 -4.39
CA VAL A 56 5.49 -2.26 -4.76
C VAL A 56 5.32 -1.27 -5.91
N ILE A 57 5.93 -0.09 -5.79
CA ILE A 57 5.89 0.98 -6.78
C ILE A 57 7.31 1.43 -7.08
N PHE A 58 7.71 1.34 -8.36
CA PHE A 58 8.96 1.91 -8.86
C PHE A 58 8.67 3.29 -9.41
N SER A 59 9.30 4.32 -8.85
CA SER A 59 9.21 5.65 -9.41
C SER A 59 10.17 5.78 -10.61
N PRO A 60 9.88 6.69 -11.55
CA PRO A 60 10.82 7.03 -12.63
C PRO A 60 12.15 7.62 -12.15
N ALA A 61 12.25 7.99 -10.88
CA ALA A 61 13.49 8.44 -10.25
C ALA A 61 14.27 7.27 -9.59
N ASP A 62 14.01 6.04 -10.03
CA ASP A 62 14.60 4.78 -9.54
C ASP A 62 14.46 4.58 -8.02
N LYS A 63 13.41 5.15 -7.41
CA LYS A 63 13.08 4.94 -6.00
C LYS A 63 11.97 3.92 -5.85
N VAL A 64 12.14 3.00 -4.91
CA VAL A 64 11.13 2.01 -4.56
C VAL A 64 10.30 2.50 -3.39
N PHE A 65 8.98 2.39 -3.52
CA PHE A 65 8.01 2.63 -2.45
C PHE A 65 7.21 1.35 -2.25
N SER A 66 7.07 0.90 -1.00
CA SER A 66 6.39 -0.36 -0.68
C SER A 66 5.48 -0.23 0.52
N PHE A 67 4.36 -0.96 0.45
CA PHE A 67 3.51 -1.28 1.58
C PHE A 67 3.51 -2.79 1.76
N GLY A 68 3.58 -3.26 3.00
CA GLY A 68 3.54 -4.68 3.34
C GLY A 68 2.79 -4.92 4.65
N HIS A 69 2.01 -5.99 4.69
CA HIS A 69 1.29 -6.43 5.88
C HIS A 69 1.62 -7.90 6.16
N PRO A 70 2.09 -8.26 7.37
CA PRO A 70 2.29 -7.43 8.56
C PRO A 70 3.50 -6.48 8.48
N SER A 71 4.51 -6.81 7.67
CA SER A 71 5.59 -5.92 7.26
C SER A 71 6.10 -6.34 5.88
N VAL A 72 6.84 -5.48 5.19
CA VAL A 72 7.41 -5.80 3.87
C VAL A 72 8.42 -6.94 3.99
N GLU A 73 9.28 -6.88 5.01
CA GLU A 73 10.32 -7.87 5.29
C GLU A 73 9.71 -9.25 5.49
N TRP A 74 8.64 -9.34 6.28
CA TRP A 74 7.97 -10.62 6.54
C TRP A 74 7.43 -11.25 5.25
N VAL A 75 6.83 -10.44 4.37
CA VAL A 75 6.29 -10.93 3.10
C VAL A 75 7.41 -11.38 2.17
N VAL A 76 8.50 -10.61 2.10
CA VAL A 76 9.68 -10.93 1.28
C VAL A 76 10.37 -12.20 1.78
N ASP A 77 10.65 -12.31 3.09
CA ASP A 77 11.31 -13.47 3.68
C ASP A 77 10.50 -14.75 3.45
N ARG A 78 9.18 -14.69 3.65
CA ARG A 78 8.29 -15.81 3.39
C ARG A 78 8.27 -16.21 1.92
N PHE A 79 8.27 -15.24 1.01
CA PHE A 79 8.32 -15.49 -0.43
C PHE A 79 9.64 -16.18 -0.83
N LEU A 80 10.77 -15.68 -0.33
CA LEU A 80 12.10 -16.24 -0.59
C LEU A 80 12.31 -17.61 0.05
N ALA A 81 11.69 -17.88 1.21
CA ALA A 81 11.72 -19.18 1.88
C ALA A 81 10.91 -20.28 1.15
N GLY A 82 10.29 -19.97 0.01
CA GLY A 82 9.66 -20.96 -0.87
C GLY A 82 8.33 -21.51 -0.36
N ASN A 83 7.57 -20.72 0.40
CA ASN A 83 6.21 -21.04 0.87
C ASN A 83 6.07 -22.32 1.73
N ARG A 84 7.18 -22.95 2.15
CA ARG A 84 7.19 -24.15 3.03
C ARG A 84 6.74 -23.82 4.45
N HIS A 85 6.69 -22.53 4.77
CA HIS A 85 6.15 -21.98 5.99
C HIS A 85 5.15 -20.88 5.63
N ARG A 86 3.92 -21.28 5.22
CA ARG A 86 2.76 -20.38 5.32
C ARG A 86 2.47 -20.22 6.81
N GLN A 87 3.32 -19.48 7.51
CA GLN A 87 2.94 -18.96 8.82
C GLN A 87 1.83 -17.95 8.54
N PRO A 88 0.63 -18.13 9.12
CA PRO A 88 -0.39 -17.11 9.03
C PRO A 88 0.23 -15.82 9.60
N SER A 89 -0.01 -14.70 8.93
CA SER A 89 0.36 -13.42 9.52
C SER A 89 -0.28 -13.31 10.92
N PRO A 90 0.32 -12.58 11.89
CA PRO A 90 -0.26 -12.45 13.22
C PRO A 90 -1.73 -12.02 13.16
N THR A 91 -2.08 -11.13 12.24
CA THR A 91 -3.44 -10.68 11.95
C THR A 91 -4.34 -11.77 11.38
N GLU A 92 -3.85 -12.60 10.46
CA GLU A 92 -4.59 -13.76 9.93
C GLU A 92 -4.83 -14.80 11.02
N SER A 93 -3.85 -15.05 11.89
CA SER A 93 -4.02 -15.98 13.02
C SER A 93 -5.11 -15.53 13.99
N HIS A 94 -5.23 -14.23 14.27
CA HIS A 94 -6.32 -13.69 15.08
C HIS A 94 -7.69 -13.82 14.39
N ARG A 95 -7.76 -13.59 13.06
CA ARG A 95 -9.01 -13.79 12.29
C ARG A 95 -9.43 -15.25 12.28
N GLU A 96 -8.51 -16.17 12.03
CA GLU A 96 -8.79 -17.60 12.02
C GLU A 96 -9.25 -18.09 13.40
N ALA A 97 -8.64 -17.58 14.47
CA ALA A 97 -9.10 -17.85 15.83
C ALA A 97 -10.53 -17.33 16.07
N ALA A 98 -10.83 -16.09 15.70
CA ALA A 98 -12.17 -15.51 15.84
C ALA A 98 -13.22 -16.26 15.00
N VAL A 99 -12.87 -16.70 13.78
CA VAL A 99 -13.77 -17.52 12.94
C VAL A 99 -14.03 -18.88 13.60
N ARG A 100 -13.02 -19.49 14.23
CA ARG A 100 -13.19 -20.76 14.95
C ARG A 100 -14.07 -20.60 16.20
N GLU A 101 -13.93 -19.51 16.94
CA GLU A 101 -14.78 -19.21 18.10
C GLU A 101 -16.25 -18.98 17.71
N LEU A 102 -16.50 -18.40 16.53
CA LEU A 102 -17.84 -18.17 16.01
C LEU A 102 -18.52 -19.42 15.42
N ASN A 103 -17.76 -20.49 15.18
CA ASN A 103 -18.24 -21.71 14.51
C ASN A 103 -18.46 -22.89 15.49
N TRP A 104 -18.59 -22.59 16.78
CA TRP A 104 -19.09 -23.48 17.82
C TRP A 104 -20.63 -23.43 17.87
#